data_AF-A0A258HJ70-F1
#
_entry.id   AF-A0A258HJ70-F1
#
_cell.length_a   1.000
_cell.length_b   1.000
_cell.length_c   1.000
_cell.angle_alpha   90.00
_cell.angle_beta   90.00
_cell.angle_gamma   90.00
#
_symmetry.space_group_name_H-M   'P 1'
#
loop_
_entity.id
_entity.type
_entity.pdbx_description
1 polymer ?
#
loop_
_entity_poly.entity_id
_entity_poly.type
_entity_poly.pdbx_seq_one_letter_code
_entity_poly.pdbx_strand_id
1 'polypeptide(L)'
;MKTILTALALSLIVAAPAVAEVQPAPTPTVFEGWINFSGEEFQLIESENRYVAGTRRPCVSGALPRDEQRMAAATIGRQKVRVTGTAMEWSDDLPGDRYDYEGSNIRNECDGAFVILGTDIAVIQ
;
A
#
# COMPACT_ATOMS: atom_id res chain seq x y z
N MET A 1 74.79 -14.60 -9.79
CA MET A 1 74.27 -14.88 -8.43
C MET A 1 73.27 -13.80 -8.04
N LYS A 2 71.98 -14.14 -7.96
CA LYS A 2 71.01 -13.82 -6.89
C LYS A 2 69.59 -13.86 -7.42
N THR A 3 68.98 -15.02 -7.22
CA THR A 3 67.56 -15.31 -7.24
C THR A 3 66.87 -14.49 -6.15
N ILE A 4 65.74 -13.84 -6.45
CA ILE A 4 64.79 -13.40 -5.42
C ILE A 4 63.40 -13.85 -5.87
N LEU A 5 62.90 -14.88 -5.19
CA LEU A 5 61.51 -15.34 -5.14
C LEU A 5 60.78 -14.57 -4.03
N THR A 6 59.55 -14.11 -4.27
CA THR A 6 58.48 -13.96 -3.25
C THR A 6 57.14 -13.70 -3.96
N ALA A 7 56.29 -14.71 -4.13
CA ALA A 7 55.20 -15.15 -3.24
C ALA A 7 53.87 -14.43 -3.53
N LEU A 8 53.04 -15.04 -4.40
CA LEU A 8 51.62 -14.72 -4.59
C LEU A 8 50.82 -15.21 -3.37
N ALA A 9 50.14 -14.30 -2.67
CA ALA A 9 49.14 -14.66 -1.66
C ALA A 9 47.77 -14.80 -2.34
N LEU A 10 47.26 -16.03 -2.40
CA LEU A 10 45.91 -16.35 -2.86
C LEU A 10 44.93 -16.12 -1.71
N SER A 11 44.15 -15.03 -1.77
CA SER A 11 43.07 -14.77 -0.81
C SER A 11 41.84 -15.59 -1.19
N LEU A 12 41.61 -16.68 -0.45
CA LEU A 12 40.36 -17.45 -0.48
C LEU A 12 39.24 -16.62 0.15
N ILE A 13 38.32 -16.11 -0.67
CA ILE A 13 37.07 -15.51 -0.22
C ILE A 13 36.13 -16.67 0.14
N VAL A 14 35.94 -16.88 1.44
CA VAL A 14 34.90 -17.77 1.98
C VAL A 14 33.55 -17.07 1.74
N ALA A 15 32.78 -17.55 0.76
CA ALA A 15 31.40 -17.15 0.59
C ALA A 15 30.56 -17.82 1.69
N ALA A 16 30.17 -17.05 2.72
CA ALA A 16 29.17 -17.48 3.67
C ALA A 16 27.80 -17.55 2.96
N PRO A 17 26.97 -18.58 3.21
CA PRO A 17 25.62 -18.60 2.69
C PRO A 17 24.83 -17.47 3.35
N ALA A 18 24.42 -16.47 2.55
CA ALA A 18 23.44 -15.49 3.00
C ALA A 18 22.12 -16.24 3.26
N VAL A 19 21.78 -16.39 4.54
CA VAL A 19 20.44 -16.84 4.94
C VAL A 19 19.51 -15.73 4.48
N ALA A 20 18.68 -15.99 3.47
CA ALA A 20 17.63 -15.06 3.09
C ALA A 20 16.70 -14.91 4.30
N GLU A 21 16.68 -13.73 4.92
CA GLU A 21 15.67 -13.39 5.91
C GLU A 21 14.31 -13.47 5.21
N VAL A 22 13.54 -14.49 5.55
CA VAL A 22 12.14 -14.57 5.15
C VAL A 22 11.43 -13.46 5.92
N GLN A 23 11.24 -12.30 5.28
CA GLN A 23 10.38 -11.26 5.83
C GLN A 23 9.00 -11.88 6.08
N PRO A 24 8.44 -11.78 7.30
CA PRO A 24 7.09 -12.24 7.56
C PRO A 24 6.14 -11.53 6.59
N ALA A 25 5.22 -12.28 6.00
CA ALA A 25 4.21 -11.71 5.14
C ALA A 25 3.47 -10.58 5.89
N PRO A 26 3.22 -9.43 5.24
CA PRO A 26 2.55 -8.32 5.89
C PRO A 26 1.21 -8.80 6.46
N THR A 27 0.98 -8.54 7.75
CA THR A 27 -0.25 -8.97 8.41
C THR A 27 -1.41 -8.11 7.90
N PRO A 28 -2.53 -8.73 7.48
CA PRO A 28 -3.71 -7.97 7.07
C PRO A 28 -4.16 -7.05 8.21
N THR A 29 -4.29 -5.76 7.88
CA THR A 29 -4.80 -4.70 8.75
C THR A 29 -6.26 -4.45 8.40
N VAL A 30 -7.06 -4.14 9.42
CA VAL A 30 -8.48 -3.79 9.28
C VAL A 30 -8.64 -2.29 9.46
N PHE A 31 -9.33 -1.66 8.51
CA PHE A 31 -9.63 -0.22 8.52
C PHE A 31 -11.14 -0.03 8.46
N GLU A 32 -11.69 0.90 9.25
CA GLU A 32 -13.13 1.17 9.28
C GLU A 32 -13.42 2.65 9.06
N GLY A 33 -14.51 2.95 8.36
CA GLY A 33 -14.89 4.33 8.07
C GLY A 33 -16.01 4.42 7.03
N TRP A 34 -16.36 5.64 6.67
CA TRP A 34 -17.34 5.95 5.62
C TRP A 34 -16.65 6.01 4.27
N ILE A 35 -17.15 5.25 3.30
CA ILE A 35 -16.50 5.11 2.01
C ILE A 35 -17.03 6.15 1.01
N ASN A 36 -16.11 6.83 0.34
CA ASN A 36 -16.36 7.57 -0.89
C ASN A 36 -15.50 6.98 -2.01
N PHE A 37 -15.96 7.03 -3.25
CA PHE A 37 -15.18 6.61 -4.43
C PHE A 37 -14.87 7.83 -5.30
N SER A 38 -13.63 7.91 -5.80
CA SER A 38 -13.15 8.98 -6.67
C SER A 38 -12.23 8.37 -7.72
N GLY A 39 -12.70 8.28 -8.97
CA GLY A 39 -11.96 7.60 -10.03
C GLY A 39 -11.69 6.13 -9.70
N GLU A 40 -10.41 5.75 -9.63
CA GLU A 40 -9.95 4.39 -9.29
C GLU A 40 -9.57 4.25 -7.81
N GLU A 41 -9.81 5.27 -6.99
CA GLU A 41 -9.54 5.28 -5.55
C GLU A 41 -10.82 5.24 -4.72
N PHE A 42 -10.70 4.72 -3.50
CA PHE A 42 -11.62 5.03 -2.41
C PHE A 42 -10.98 5.98 -1.41
N GLN A 43 -11.82 6.74 -0.72
CA GLN A 43 -11.47 7.60 0.41
C GLN A 43 -12.23 7.06 1.62
N LEU A 44 -11.48 6.62 2.63
CA LEU A 44 -12.03 6.14 3.89
C LEU A 44 -12.06 7.30 4.89
N ILE A 45 -13.25 7.75 5.26
CA ILE A 45 -13.49 8.93 6.10
C ILE A 45 -13.89 8.48 7.50
N GLU A 46 -13.20 8.96 8.54
CA GLU A 46 -13.36 8.48 9.92
C GLU A 46 -14.78 8.72 10.48
N SER A 47 -15.42 9.85 10.15
CA SER A 47 -16.67 10.26 10.79
C SER A 47 -17.81 10.59 9.80
N GLU A 48 -19.02 10.15 10.16
CA GLU A 48 -20.25 10.39 9.41
C GLU A 48 -20.56 11.88 9.26
N ASN A 49 -20.39 12.65 10.34
CA ASN A 49 -20.68 14.08 10.33
C ASN A 49 -19.85 14.84 9.28
N ARG A 50 -18.58 14.45 9.08
CA ARG A 50 -17.71 15.05 8.06
C ARG A 50 -18.15 14.64 6.67
N TYR A 51 -18.48 13.36 6.49
CA TYR A 51 -19.06 12.83 5.25
C TYR A 51 -20.33 13.60 4.85
N VAL A 52 -21.30 13.73 5.76
CA VAL A 52 -22.58 14.42 5.55
C VAL A 52 -22.37 15.91 5.25
N ALA A 53 -21.42 16.55 5.92
CA ALA A 53 -21.03 17.95 5.65
C ALA A 53 -20.28 18.13 4.32
N GLY A 54 -20.06 17.07 3.54
CA GLY A 54 -19.28 17.09 2.30
C GLY A 54 -17.78 17.35 2.52
N THR A 55 -17.32 17.29 3.77
CA THR A 55 -15.91 17.50 4.13
C THR A 55 -15.20 16.16 4.06
N ARG A 56 -14.37 15.97 3.03
CA ARG A 56 -13.65 14.72 2.80
C ARG A 56 -12.43 14.53 3.71
N ARG A 57 -12.12 15.48 4.61
CA ARG A 57 -10.98 15.41 5.54
C ARG A 57 -11.41 15.36 7.01
N PRO A 58 -10.69 14.61 7.87
CA PRO A 58 -9.57 13.71 7.56
C PRO A 58 -10.05 12.43 6.85
N CYS A 59 -9.27 11.93 5.87
CA CYS A 59 -9.50 10.66 5.20
C CYS A 59 -8.19 9.93 4.92
N VAL A 60 -8.31 8.65 4.54
CA VAL A 60 -7.19 7.82 4.05
C VAL A 60 -7.54 7.33 2.65
N SER A 61 -6.62 7.49 1.71
CA SER A 61 -6.78 7.00 0.33
C SER A 61 -6.49 5.51 0.26
N GLY A 62 -7.12 4.81 -0.67
CA GLY A 62 -6.78 3.42 -0.97
C GLY A 62 -7.45 2.93 -2.24
N ALA A 63 -7.19 1.70 -2.60
CA ALA A 63 -7.90 1.02 -3.68
C ALA A 63 -8.05 -0.48 -3.40
N LEU A 64 -9.08 -1.07 -3.99
CA LEU A 64 -9.20 -2.51 -4.21
C LEU A 64 -8.63 -2.86 -5.59
N PRO A 65 -8.40 -4.13 -5.93
CA PRO A 65 -8.13 -4.53 -7.31
C PRO A 65 -9.26 -4.05 -8.23
N ARG A 66 -8.93 -3.79 -9.50
CA ARG A 66 -9.78 -2.96 -10.40
C ARG A 66 -11.23 -3.41 -10.49
N ASP A 67 -11.48 -4.70 -10.60
CA ASP A 67 -12.84 -5.22 -10.82
C ASP A 67 -13.67 -5.15 -9.53
N GLU A 68 -13.07 -5.46 -8.39
CA GLU A 68 -13.61 -5.32 -7.04
C GLU A 68 -13.91 -3.85 -6.73
N GLN A 69 -13.00 -2.94 -7.07
CA GLN A 69 -13.17 -1.49 -6.91
C GLN A 69 -14.40 -1.00 -7.67
N ARG A 70 -14.58 -1.44 -8.92
CA ARG A 70 -15.73 -1.07 -9.75
C ARG A 70 -17.04 -1.61 -9.18
N MET A 71 -17.05 -2.86 -8.73
CA MET A 71 -18.24 -3.46 -8.11
C MET A 71 -18.61 -2.74 -6.81
N ALA A 72 -17.62 -2.43 -5.97
CA ALA A 72 -17.81 -1.72 -4.72
C ALA A 72 -18.35 -0.30 -4.96
N ALA A 73 -17.76 0.45 -5.91
CA ALA A 73 -18.20 1.79 -6.26
C ALA A 73 -19.67 1.81 -6.73
N ALA A 74 -20.12 0.76 -7.42
CA ALA A 74 -21.50 0.64 -7.89
C ALA A 74 -22.51 0.28 -6.80
N THR A 75 -22.08 -0.27 -5.66
CA THR A 75 -22.98 -0.91 -4.68
C THR A 75 -22.93 -0.31 -3.28
N ILE A 76 -21.76 0.12 -2.81
CA ILE A 76 -21.53 0.46 -1.39
C ILE A 76 -21.09 1.90 -1.15
N GLY A 77 -21.14 2.76 -2.16
CA GLY A 77 -20.84 4.18 -2.00
C GLY A 77 -21.65 4.83 -0.87
N ARG A 78 -21.00 5.69 -0.07
CA ARG A 78 -21.59 6.42 1.05
C ARG A 78 -21.99 5.58 2.26
N GLN A 79 -21.53 4.34 2.36
CA GLN A 79 -21.83 3.47 3.49
C GLN A 79 -20.64 3.40 4.45
N LYS A 80 -20.92 3.02 5.71
CA LYS A 80 -19.86 2.66 6.65
C LYS A 80 -19.36 1.26 6.29
N VAL A 81 -18.06 1.10 6.19
CA VAL A 81 -17.42 -0.13 5.73
C VAL A 81 -16.28 -0.55 6.65
N ARG A 82 -15.94 -1.83 6.57
CA ARG A 82 -14.69 -2.42 7.00
C ARG A 82 -13.90 -2.83 5.76
N VAL A 83 -12.67 -2.35 5.65
CA VAL A 83 -11.70 -2.71 4.62
C VAL A 83 -10.64 -3.61 5.24
N THR A 84 -10.39 -4.76 4.63
CA THR A 84 -9.23 -5.60 4.96
C THR A 84 -8.14 -5.35 3.93
N GLY A 85 -6.89 -5.19 4.36
CA GLY A 85 -5.80 -4.90 3.42
C GLY A 85 -4.47 -4.67 4.12
N THR A 86 -3.57 -3.92 3.49
CA THR A 86 -2.31 -3.48 4.08
C THR A 86 -2.16 -1.98 3.97
N ALA A 87 -1.47 -1.36 4.94
CA ALA A 87 -1.01 0.01 4.81
C ALA A 87 0.30 0.01 4.01
N MET A 88 0.35 0.80 2.95
CA MET A 88 1.57 1.07 2.19
C MET A 88 1.98 2.52 2.45
N GLU A 89 3.22 2.73 2.88
CA GLU A 89 3.79 4.06 3.00
C GLU A 89 3.75 4.79 1.64
N TRP A 90 3.31 6.05 1.66
CA TRP A 90 3.26 6.85 0.45
C TRP A 90 4.60 7.54 0.23
N SER A 91 5.04 7.59 -1.03
CA SER A 91 6.23 8.34 -1.44
C SER A 91 5.87 9.29 -2.57
N ASP A 92 6.30 10.55 -2.47
CA ASP A 92 6.13 11.54 -3.53
C ASP A 92 7.08 11.28 -4.72
N ASP A 93 8.04 10.36 -4.58
CA ASP A 93 8.95 9.94 -5.65
C ASP A 93 8.38 8.80 -6.52
N LEU A 94 7.10 8.43 -6.33
CA LEU A 94 6.45 7.39 -7.13
C LEU A 94 6.37 7.81 -8.62
N PRO A 95 6.67 6.91 -9.57
CA PRO A 95 6.61 7.23 -10.99
C PRO A 95 5.23 7.75 -11.43
N GLY A 96 5.18 9.01 -11.85
CA GLY A 96 3.95 9.64 -12.34
C GLY A 96 2.94 10.00 -11.23
N ASP A 97 3.43 10.21 -10.00
CA ASP A 97 2.69 10.62 -8.81
C ASP A 97 1.52 9.66 -8.49
N ARG A 98 1.77 8.37 -8.71
CA ARG A 98 0.76 7.32 -8.60
C ARG A 98 1.36 5.95 -8.28
N TYR A 99 0.54 5.10 -7.69
CA TYR A 99 0.80 3.68 -7.51
C TYR A 99 -0.25 2.86 -8.27
N ASP A 100 0.18 1.85 -9.05
CA ASP A 100 -0.73 0.88 -9.65
C ASP A 100 -0.90 -0.31 -8.69
N TYR A 101 -2.13 -0.48 -8.20
CA TYR A 101 -2.51 -1.59 -7.36
C TYR A 101 -3.48 -2.50 -8.12
N GLU A 102 -2.95 -3.55 -8.73
CA GLU A 102 -3.72 -4.55 -9.47
C GLU A 102 -4.67 -3.91 -10.51
N GLY A 103 -4.15 -2.91 -11.22
CA GLY A 103 -4.87 -2.13 -12.23
C GLY A 103 -5.71 -0.97 -11.68
N SER A 104 -5.85 -0.78 -10.38
CA SER A 104 -6.42 0.44 -9.81
C SER A 104 -5.31 1.47 -9.57
N ASN A 105 -5.53 2.70 -10.02
CA ASN A 105 -4.55 3.76 -9.83
C ASN A 105 -4.80 4.58 -8.56
N ILE A 106 -3.82 4.58 -7.64
CA ILE A 106 -3.81 5.35 -6.41
C ILE A 106 -2.94 6.60 -6.63
N ARG A 107 -3.49 7.78 -6.32
CA ARG A 107 -2.86 9.12 -6.39
C ARG A 107 -2.76 9.79 -5.01
N ASN A 108 -3.28 9.13 -3.98
CA ASN A 108 -3.32 9.62 -2.61
C ASN A 108 -4.08 10.95 -2.45
N GLU A 109 -5.31 11.04 -2.96
CA GLU A 109 -6.15 12.25 -2.88
C GLU A 109 -6.37 12.81 -1.45
N CYS A 110 -6.19 11.99 -0.41
CA CYS A 110 -6.27 12.41 0.99
C CYS A 110 -4.99 13.08 1.53
N ASP A 111 -3.89 13.11 0.77
CA ASP A 111 -2.55 13.53 1.21
C ASP A 111 -2.10 12.84 2.51
N GLY A 112 -2.34 11.53 2.61
CA GLY A 112 -1.95 10.73 3.77
C GLY A 112 -0.48 10.30 3.72
N ALA A 113 0.12 10.01 4.88
CA ALA A 113 1.45 9.40 4.94
C ALA A 113 1.48 7.94 4.44
N PHE A 114 0.31 7.32 4.32
CA PHE A 114 0.11 5.97 3.80
C PHE A 114 -1.20 5.88 3.05
N VAL A 115 -1.31 4.84 2.23
CA VAL A 115 -2.54 4.44 1.54
C VAL A 115 -2.91 3.00 1.89
N ILE A 116 -4.17 2.64 1.66
CA ILE A 116 -4.67 1.28 1.92
C ILE A 116 -4.67 0.48 0.61
N LEU A 117 -3.93 -0.61 0.57
CA LEU A 117 -4.04 -1.64 -0.46
C LEU A 117 -5.08 -2.66 0.02
N GLY A 118 -6.33 -2.47 -0.37
CA GLY A 118 -7.46 -3.25 0.11
C GLY A 118 -7.60 -4.57 -0.64
N THR A 119 -7.83 -5.66 0.06
CA THR A 119 -8.13 -6.96 -0.55
C THR A 119 -9.59 -7.36 -0.42
N ASP A 120 -10.31 -6.77 0.54
CA ASP A 120 -11.74 -7.02 0.77
C ASP A 120 -12.42 -5.78 1.37
N ILE A 121 -13.72 -5.64 1.09
CA ILE A 121 -14.56 -4.56 1.63
C ILE A 121 -15.95 -5.08 1.97
N ALA A 122 -16.41 -4.76 3.18
CA ALA A 122 -17.74 -5.14 3.64
C ALA A 122 -18.44 -3.95 4.31
N VAL A 123 -19.74 -3.80 4.05
CA VAL A 123 -20.59 -2.83 4.77
C VAL A 123 -20.73 -3.26 6.23
N ILE A 124 -20.61 -2.30 7.15
CA ILE A 124 -20.84 -2.50 8.58
C ILE A 124 -21.99 -1.62 9.06
N GLN A 125 -22.85 -2.18 9.91
CA GLN A 125 -24.00 -1.48 10.52
C GLN A 125 -23.58 -0.63 11.72
#